data_AF-A0A1E7K7G6-F1
#
_entry.id   AF-A0A1E7K7G6-F1
#
_cell.length_a   1.000
_cell.length_b   1.000
_cell.length_c   1.000
_cell.angle_alpha   90.00
_cell.angle_beta   90.00
_cell.angle_gamma   90.00
#
_symmetry.space_group_name_H-M   'P 1'
#
loop_
_entity.id
_entity.type
_entity.pdbx_description
1 polymer ?
#
loop_
_entity_poly.entity_id
_entity_poly.type
_entity_poly.pdbx_seq_one_letter_code
_entity_poly.pdbx_strand_id
1 'polypeptide(L)'
;MRAAQHGGAAAATLDGRADGIDGPADGPGHPGGPGDTAKFPRASADGTAGGPEGAARAPAVSALHLSAFRALRTRTVPLGPVTVLTGPSGSGKSTVLEAYEALARLGQGSTLDEVFGTPSAPPAGHSPYVPRTARPDRQGRRGFRLGCTVAGPAGVLRFDVAVQAEPELRVVGERLSAHSGETLLSTALRDPARRAVAATCPAAGPSRTLRMPDDRLTLPLLPLRVAGTTPEEQVLLEAVEQVVVALRSVFACAPMPARMRQPVTARDGRLRGDCRNLADVLRRTGSECGTRHAALLAAVREGCAGPVAELRAEPAGPGRGQESELVRGVLVRDDGGPGTPLEWLGEGELRFTALALVLLTGPGVLSVDTVHEVPAARQALTVLADGADRGLDGRQAAGLLALARRMAERGHVRLLATSTAGGALAREAASAGGPLLVDLGG
;
A
#
# COMPACT_ATOMS: atom_id res chain seq x y z
N MET A 1 -29.62 60.74 39.14
CA MET A 1 -30.23 61.52 38.04
C MET A 1 -30.83 60.53 37.05
N ARG A 2 -32.18 60.41 37.04
CA ARG A 2 -33.12 59.63 36.17
C ARG A 2 -32.83 58.11 35.96
N ALA A 3 -33.64 57.13 36.36
CA ALA A 3 -35.10 56.84 36.30
C ALA A 3 -35.57 56.09 35.02
N ALA A 4 -36.56 55.19 35.24
CA ALA A 4 -37.48 54.47 34.32
C ALA A 4 -37.07 53.01 33.95
N GLN A 5 -37.75 51.93 34.44
CA GLN A 5 -39.13 51.40 34.14
C GLN A 5 -39.16 50.54 32.86
N HIS A 6 -39.94 49.46 32.65
CA HIS A 6 -40.81 48.53 33.39
C HIS A 6 -41.36 47.49 32.37
N GLY A 7 -41.78 46.29 32.83
CA GLY A 7 -42.82 45.42 32.23
C GLY A 7 -42.45 44.57 30.98
N GLY A 8 -42.99 43.38 30.70
CA GLY A 8 -44.08 42.57 31.29
C GLY A 8 -44.85 41.77 30.20
N ALA A 9 -45.50 40.65 30.60
CA ALA A 9 -46.49 39.76 29.90
C ALA A 9 -45.95 38.64 28.98
N ALA A 10 -46.23 37.32 29.14
CA ALA A 10 -47.48 36.53 29.30
C ALA A 10 -48.35 36.51 28.02
N ALA A 11 -49.08 35.48 27.55
CA ALA A 11 -49.26 34.02 27.74
C ALA A 11 -50.35 33.59 26.69
N ALA A 12 -50.69 32.30 26.62
CA ALA A 12 -51.93 31.68 26.09
C ALA A 12 -52.06 31.40 24.56
N THR A 13 -52.17 30.16 24.05
CA THR A 13 -53.16 29.04 24.10
C THR A 13 -54.31 29.09 23.07
N LEU A 14 -54.48 27.96 22.35
CA LEU A 14 -55.74 27.24 21.99
C LEU A 14 -56.74 27.99 21.09
N ASP A 15 -57.63 27.43 20.26
CA ASP A 15 -58.11 26.10 19.83
C ASP A 15 -59.11 26.42 18.68
N GLY A 16 -59.60 25.45 17.90
CA GLY A 16 -60.77 25.74 17.04
C GLY A 16 -61.10 24.79 15.91
N ARG A 17 -61.91 23.77 16.25
CA ARG A 17 -62.58 22.75 15.42
C ARG A 17 -63.71 23.25 14.49
N ALA A 18 -64.18 22.28 13.67
CA ALA A 18 -65.55 22.02 13.17
C ALA A 18 -65.87 22.59 11.77
N ASP A 19 -66.68 21.99 10.89
CA ASP A 19 -67.39 20.70 10.77
C ASP A 19 -68.04 20.69 9.36
N GLY A 20 -68.17 19.51 8.73
CA GLY A 20 -69.31 19.12 7.87
C GLY A 20 -69.51 19.73 6.46
N ILE A 21 -70.33 19.22 5.52
CA ILE A 21 -71.09 17.97 5.23
C ILE A 21 -71.46 18.05 3.70
N ASP A 22 -71.75 16.90 3.07
CA ASP A 22 -72.64 16.64 1.90
C ASP A 22 -72.16 16.74 0.40
N GLY A 23 -72.41 15.65 -0.36
CA GLY A 23 -72.16 15.42 -1.81
C GLY A 23 -73.34 15.82 -2.74
N PRO A 24 -73.69 15.11 -3.85
CA PRO A 24 -73.03 14.06 -4.66
C PRO A 24 -73.16 14.28 -6.23
N ALA A 25 -72.97 13.19 -7.02
CA ALA A 25 -73.20 12.96 -8.48
C ALA A 25 -72.00 13.24 -9.44
N ASP A 26 -71.60 12.42 -10.43
CA ASP A 26 -72.06 11.17 -11.07
C ASP A 26 -70.82 10.42 -11.65
N GLY A 27 -70.87 9.08 -11.79
CA GLY A 27 -69.79 8.22 -12.34
C GLY A 27 -69.83 8.03 -13.88
N PRO A 28 -69.27 6.95 -14.47
CA PRO A 28 -68.22 6.04 -14.01
C PRO A 28 -67.09 5.79 -15.07
N GLY A 29 -65.92 5.32 -14.63
CA GLY A 29 -64.85 4.80 -15.50
C GLY A 29 -63.89 3.87 -14.72
N HIS A 30 -63.73 2.65 -15.22
CA HIS A 30 -63.21 1.41 -14.60
C HIS A 30 -61.66 1.40 -14.33
N PRO A 31 -61.06 0.34 -13.71
CA PRO A 31 -60.28 0.49 -12.48
C PRO A 31 -58.77 0.11 -12.57
N GLY A 32 -58.01 0.56 -11.55
CA GLY A 32 -56.95 -0.23 -10.88
C GLY A 32 -55.53 -0.23 -11.46
N GLY A 33 -54.61 0.56 -10.87
CA GLY A 33 -53.14 0.38 -10.96
C GLY A 33 -52.59 -0.65 -9.94
N PRO A 34 -51.34 -0.54 -9.44
CA PRO A 34 -50.24 0.37 -9.82
C PRO A 34 -48.81 -0.27 -9.79
N GLY A 35 -47.77 0.54 -10.05
CA GLY A 35 -46.37 0.30 -9.64
C GLY A 35 -45.34 0.43 -10.78
N ASP A 36 -44.90 1.64 -11.15
CA ASP A 36 -43.72 2.37 -10.61
C ASP A 36 -42.36 1.91 -11.20
N THR A 37 -41.85 2.66 -12.17
CA THR A 37 -40.39 2.84 -12.42
C THR A 37 -40.17 4.18 -13.12
N ALA A 38 -39.70 5.17 -12.35
CA ALA A 38 -39.26 6.46 -12.86
C ALA A 38 -37.98 6.34 -13.70
N LYS A 39 -38.04 7.05 -14.83
CA LYS A 39 -37.13 7.08 -15.97
C LYS A 39 -36.08 8.18 -15.71
N PHE A 40 -34.79 7.85 -15.67
CA PHE A 40 -33.73 8.87 -15.71
C PHE A 40 -33.59 9.44 -17.14
N PRO A 41 -33.56 10.77 -17.34
CA PRO A 41 -33.25 11.34 -18.63
C PRO A 41 -31.73 11.49 -18.83
N ARG A 42 -31.30 11.24 -20.06
CA ARG A 42 -29.99 11.60 -20.62
C ARG A 42 -30.05 12.99 -21.25
N ALA A 43 -28.98 13.78 -21.08
CA ALA A 43 -28.45 14.79 -22.01
C ALA A 43 -27.27 15.50 -21.30
N SER A 44 -26.26 16.11 -21.90
CA SER A 44 -25.57 16.14 -23.20
C SER A 44 -24.39 17.11 -22.98
N ALA A 45 -23.27 16.93 -23.69
CA ALA A 45 -22.10 17.80 -23.61
C ALA A 45 -22.32 19.14 -24.34
N ASP A 46 -21.91 20.26 -23.73
CA ASP A 46 -20.89 21.20 -24.24
C ASP A 46 -20.80 22.48 -23.38
N GLY A 47 -19.57 23.00 -23.19
CA GLY A 47 -19.32 24.40 -22.82
C GLY A 47 -18.43 24.71 -21.62
N THR A 48 -17.14 24.96 -21.91
CA THR A 48 -16.21 25.95 -21.27
C THR A 48 -15.64 25.74 -19.85
N ALA A 49 -14.34 25.40 -19.83
CA ALA A 49 -13.24 25.95 -19.01
C ALA A 49 -13.49 26.36 -17.53
N GLY A 50 -12.93 25.56 -16.61
CA GLY A 50 -12.72 25.88 -15.19
C GLY A 50 -12.62 24.59 -14.37
N GLY A 51 -11.41 24.12 -14.06
CA GLY A 51 -11.17 22.79 -13.47
C GLY A 51 -11.58 22.62 -12.00
N PRO A 52 -11.57 21.38 -11.46
CA PRO A 52 -11.52 21.15 -10.02
C PRO A 52 -10.17 20.53 -9.61
N GLU A 53 -9.37 21.32 -8.87
CA GLU A 53 -8.42 20.78 -7.90
C GLU A 53 -9.16 19.92 -6.87
N GLY A 54 -8.56 18.78 -6.48
CA GLY A 54 -8.78 18.24 -5.14
C GLY A 54 -9.83 17.14 -4.95
N ALA A 55 -9.89 16.12 -5.82
CA ALA A 55 -10.24 14.79 -5.29
C ALA A 55 -9.04 14.32 -4.44
N ALA A 56 -9.16 14.34 -3.11
CA ALA A 56 -8.06 14.07 -2.17
C ALA A 56 -7.33 12.77 -2.55
N ARG A 57 -6.13 12.92 -3.12
CA ARG A 57 -5.33 11.81 -3.61
C ARG A 57 -4.80 11.04 -2.41
N ALA A 58 -4.96 9.71 -2.42
CA ALA A 58 -4.43 8.84 -1.36
C ALA A 58 -2.93 9.14 -1.12
N PRO A 59 -2.47 9.23 0.15
CA PRO A 59 -1.07 9.36 0.47
C PRO A 59 -0.22 8.31 -0.24
N ALA A 60 0.83 8.76 -0.92
CA ALA A 60 1.69 7.87 -1.69
C ALA A 60 3.14 8.31 -1.64
N VAL A 61 4.04 7.33 -1.48
CA VAL A 61 5.47 7.56 -1.64
C VAL A 61 5.77 7.89 -3.11
N SER A 62 6.33 9.08 -3.33
CA SER A 62 6.69 9.62 -4.64
C SER A 62 8.19 9.57 -4.91
N ALA A 63 9.02 9.38 -3.89
CA ALA A 63 10.45 9.11 -4.05
C ALA A 63 11.03 8.36 -2.85
N LEU A 64 12.10 7.60 -3.07
CA LEU A 64 12.93 7.00 -2.02
C LEU A 64 14.30 7.68 -1.98
N HIS A 65 14.83 7.89 -0.78
CA HIS A 65 16.13 8.51 -0.53
C HIS A 65 17.07 7.51 0.14
N LEU A 66 18.22 7.25 -0.48
CA LEU A 66 19.18 6.23 -0.08
C LEU A 66 20.57 6.87 0.00
N SER A 67 20.94 7.40 1.16
CA SER A 67 22.17 8.19 1.29
C SER A 67 23.40 7.34 1.63
N ALA A 68 23.24 6.21 2.31
CA ALA A 68 24.36 5.32 2.68
C ALA A 68 23.89 3.89 3.00
N PHE A 69 23.06 3.27 2.16
CA PHE A 69 22.47 1.97 2.42
C PHE A 69 23.03 0.88 1.49
N ARG A 70 23.64 -0.16 2.05
CA ARG A 70 24.36 -1.23 1.34
C ARG A 70 25.36 -0.69 0.32
N ALA A 71 25.13 -0.92 -0.98
CA ALA A 71 25.96 -0.41 -2.08
C ALA A 71 25.53 1.00 -2.56
N LEU A 72 24.33 1.47 -2.22
CA LEU A 72 23.77 2.72 -2.75
C LEU A 72 24.20 3.95 -1.94
N ARG A 73 24.64 5.00 -2.65
CA ARG A 73 25.11 6.28 -2.07
C ARG A 73 24.35 7.43 -2.70
N THR A 74 23.79 8.29 -1.87
CA THR A 74 23.12 9.54 -2.29
C THR A 74 22.20 9.34 -3.51
N ARG A 75 21.43 8.25 -3.55
CA ARG A 75 20.48 7.97 -4.63
C ARG A 75 19.08 8.37 -4.22
N THR A 76 18.40 9.12 -5.08
CA THR A 76 16.96 9.36 -4.99
C THR A 76 16.27 8.65 -6.14
N VAL A 77 15.36 7.73 -5.84
CA VAL A 77 14.60 6.96 -6.83
C VAL A 77 13.19 7.54 -6.92
N PRO A 78 12.81 8.19 -8.02
CA PRO A 78 11.44 8.68 -8.20
C PRO A 78 10.47 7.51 -8.38
N LEU A 79 9.27 7.64 -7.83
CA LEU A 79 8.21 6.63 -7.86
C LEU A 79 6.92 7.20 -8.48
N GLY A 80 6.55 6.66 -9.64
CA GLY A 80 5.25 6.86 -10.26
C GLY A 80 4.21 5.82 -9.81
N PRO A 81 2.97 5.89 -10.34
CA PRO A 81 1.94 4.88 -10.09
C PRO A 81 2.39 3.47 -10.52
N VAL A 82 3.13 3.37 -11.63
CA VAL A 82 3.83 2.16 -12.05
C VAL A 82 5.27 2.55 -12.34
N THR A 83 6.21 1.93 -11.65
CA THR A 83 7.65 2.18 -11.76
C THR A 83 8.39 0.87 -12.01
N VAL A 84 9.26 0.85 -13.02
CA VAL A 84 10.11 -0.30 -13.34
C VAL A 84 11.58 0.13 -13.16
N LEU A 85 12.29 -0.53 -12.26
CA LEU A 85 13.73 -0.36 -12.06
C LEU A 85 14.49 -1.31 -12.98
N THR A 86 15.42 -0.79 -13.76
CA THR A 86 16.29 -1.54 -14.67
C THR A 86 17.77 -1.26 -14.40
N GLY A 87 18.64 -1.98 -15.10
CA GLY A 87 20.09 -1.84 -15.03
C GLY A 87 20.81 -3.17 -14.80
N PRO A 88 22.16 -3.19 -14.84
CA PRO A 88 22.97 -4.41 -14.68
C PRO A 88 22.77 -5.11 -13.33
N SER A 89 23.17 -6.39 -13.25
CA SER A 89 23.26 -7.08 -11.97
C SER A 89 24.22 -6.34 -11.03
N GLY A 90 23.86 -6.21 -9.75
CA GLY A 90 24.63 -5.43 -8.77
C GLY A 90 24.35 -3.92 -8.76
N SER A 91 23.52 -3.38 -9.66
CA SER A 91 23.15 -1.95 -9.67
C SER A 91 22.30 -1.50 -8.46
N GLY A 92 21.84 -2.44 -7.62
CA GLY A 92 21.09 -2.15 -6.41
C GLY A 92 19.56 -2.09 -6.59
N LYS A 93 19.01 -2.61 -7.70
CA LYS A 93 17.53 -2.72 -7.88
C LYS A 93 16.84 -3.38 -6.69
N SER A 94 17.26 -4.58 -6.30
CA SER A 94 16.70 -5.28 -5.13
C SER A 94 16.94 -4.49 -3.84
N THR A 95 18.09 -3.83 -3.70
CA THR A 95 18.39 -2.94 -2.55
C THR A 95 17.37 -1.80 -2.41
N VAL A 96 16.86 -1.24 -3.52
CA VAL A 96 15.82 -0.20 -3.47
C VAL A 96 14.51 -0.77 -2.91
N LEU A 97 14.10 -1.96 -3.36
CA LEU A 97 12.90 -2.62 -2.85
C LEU A 97 13.05 -3.01 -1.38
N GLU A 98 14.18 -3.58 -0.99
CA GLU A 98 14.51 -3.90 0.41
C GLU A 98 14.47 -2.65 1.30
N ALA A 99 14.99 -1.52 0.82
CA ALA A 99 14.96 -0.26 1.56
C ALA A 99 13.53 0.26 1.75
N TYR A 100 12.67 0.12 0.73
CA TYR A 100 11.28 0.52 0.84
C TYR A 100 10.51 -0.42 1.78
N GLU A 101 10.72 -1.74 1.66
CA GLU A 101 10.13 -2.71 2.59
C GLU A 101 10.58 -2.44 4.04
N ALA A 102 11.85 -2.11 4.26
CA ALA A 102 12.36 -1.74 5.57
C ALA A 102 11.66 -0.47 6.11
N LEU A 103 11.56 0.60 5.31
CA LEU A 103 10.82 1.81 5.70
C LEU A 103 9.35 1.53 6.00
N ALA A 104 8.70 0.66 5.22
CA ALA A 104 7.32 0.26 5.42
C ALA A 104 7.12 -0.44 6.77
N ARG A 105 7.96 -1.45 7.08
CA ARG A 105 7.92 -2.18 8.35
C ARG A 105 8.22 -1.28 9.54
N LEU A 106 9.18 -0.37 9.41
CA LEU A 106 9.46 0.63 10.43
C LEU A 106 8.29 1.60 10.64
N GLY A 107 7.62 2.02 9.56
CA GLY A 107 6.40 2.83 9.60
C GLY A 107 5.19 2.11 10.22
N GLN A 108 5.19 0.78 10.20
CA GLN A 108 4.23 -0.07 10.92
C GLN A 108 4.58 -0.25 12.41
N GLY A 109 5.70 0.32 12.87
CA GLY A 109 6.15 0.24 14.26
C GLY A 109 7.00 -0.99 14.60
N SER A 110 7.44 -1.78 13.60
CA SER A 110 8.41 -2.86 13.82
C SER A 110 9.70 -2.29 14.44
N THR A 111 10.33 -3.08 15.30
CA THR A 111 11.64 -2.71 15.86
C THR A 111 12.74 -2.84 14.80
N LEU A 112 13.85 -2.12 15.00
CA LEU A 112 15.00 -2.21 14.10
C LEU A 112 15.54 -3.65 14.01
N ASP A 113 15.56 -4.39 15.12
CA ASP A 113 16.01 -5.78 15.16
C ASP A 113 15.10 -6.72 14.36
N GLU A 114 13.78 -6.49 14.35
CA GLU A 114 12.87 -7.26 13.50
C GLU A 114 13.11 -6.98 12.01
N VAL A 115 13.42 -5.73 11.66
CA VAL A 115 13.56 -5.29 10.26
C VAL A 115 14.91 -5.66 9.66
N PHE A 116 15.99 -5.39 10.39
CA PHE A 116 17.36 -5.58 9.93
C PHE A 116 18.03 -6.81 10.54
N GLY A 117 17.30 -7.59 11.35
CA GLY A 117 17.85 -8.69 12.12
C GLY A 117 18.63 -8.19 13.34
N THR A 118 18.69 -9.03 14.37
CA THR A 118 19.71 -8.84 15.40
C THR A 118 21.08 -8.98 14.77
N PRO A 119 22.08 -8.18 15.19
CA PRO A 119 23.48 -8.40 14.84
C PRO A 119 23.95 -9.72 15.48
N SER A 120 23.48 -10.87 14.98
CA SER A 120 24.05 -12.16 15.27
C SER A 120 25.46 -12.08 14.72
N ALA A 121 26.45 -11.98 15.61
CA ALA A 121 27.86 -11.70 15.30
C ALA A 121 28.24 -12.34 13.96
N PRO A 122 28.26 -11.58 12.85
CA PRO A 122 28.60 -12.16 11.57
C PRO A 122 30.06 -12.61 11.68
N PRO A 123 30.49 -13.65 10.94
CA PRO A 123 31.87 -14.13 10.96
C PRO A 123 32.91 -13.04 10.57
N ALA A 124 32.45 -11.87 10.10
CA ALA A 124 33.25 -10.71 9.71
C ALA A 124 32.95 -9.40 10.49
N GLY A 125 32.16 -9.42 11.58
CA GLY A 125 32.00 -8.26 12.49
C GLY A 125 31.37 -6.98 11.93
N HIS A 126 30.84 -6.96 10.69
CA HIS A 126 30.25 -5.78 10.05
C HIS A 126 28.81 -5.99 9.61
N SER A 127 27.99 -4.94 9.75
CA SER A 127 26.60 -4.89 9.31
C SER A 127 26.50 -4.89 7.77
N PRO A 128 25.63 -5.73 7.19
CA PRO A 128 25.46 -5.81 5.73
C PRO A 128 24.68 -4.62 5.16
N TYR A 129 24.12 -3.75 6.01
CA TYR A 129 23.36 -2.56 5.62
C TYR A 129 24.24 -1.32 5.48
N VAL A 130 25.46 -1.38 6.01
CA VAL A 130 26.42 -0.29 5.91
C VAL A 130 27.34 -0.51 4.71
N PRO A 131 27.66 0.56 3.95
CA PRO A 131 28.77 0.57 3.00
C PRO A 131 30.03 -0.16 3.51
N ARG A 132 30.54 -1.17 2.79
CA ARG A 132 31.83 -1.81 3.16
C ARG A 132 32.99 -0.81 3.28
N THR A 133 32.96 0.25 2.47
CA THR A 133 33.98 1.30 2.45
C THR A 133 33.73 2.43 3.46
N ALA A 134 32.59 2.46 4.15
CA ALA A 134 32.35 3.47 5.19
C ALA A 134 33.30 3.21 6.36
N ARG A 135 34.12 4.22 6.66
CA ARG A 135 35.00 4.19 7.83
C ARG A 135 34.17 4.43 9.09
N PRO A 136 34.44 3.70 10.18
CA PRO A 136 33.87 4.03 11.47
C PRO A 136 34.32 5.41 11.91
N ASP A 137 33.48 6.08 12.71
CA ASP A 137 33.90 7.28 13.42
C ASP A 137 34.88 6.97 14.56
N ARG A 138 35.27 7.99 15.33
CA ARG A 138 36.20 7.84 16.46
C ARG A 138 35.69 6.90 17.55
N GLN A 139 34.38 6.69 17.64
CA GLN A 139 33.74 5.78 18.59
C GLN A 139 33.44 4.40 17.98
N GLY A 140 33.95 4.10 16.78
CA GLY A 140 33.67 2.82 16.11
C GLY A 140 32.30 2.75 15.44
N ARG A 141 31.54 3.86 15.39
CA ARG A 141 30.14 3.84 14.95
C ARG A 141 30.04 3.91 13.44
N ARG A 142 29.12 3.12 12.90
CA ARG A 142 28.75 3.14 11.48
C ARG A 142 27.24 3.04 11.34
N GLY A 143 26.71 3.59 10.27
CA GLY A 143 25.27 3.67 10.08
C GLY A 143 24.89 3.95 8.63
N PHE A 144 23.59 4.05 8.42
CA PHE A 144 22.98 4.33 7.13
C PHE A 144 21.82 5.31 7.29
N ARG A 145 21.37 5.88 6.18
CA ARG A 145 20.19 6.73 6.12
C ARG A 145 19.26 6.24 5.03
N LEU A 146 18.00 6.10 5.39
CA LEU A 146 16.87 5.82 4.52
C LEU A 146 15.88 6.98 4.64
N GLY A 147 15.12 7.22 3.58
CA GLY A 147 14.09 8.24 3.61
C GLY A 147 13.15 8.11 2.43
N CYS A 148 12.10 8.91 2.43
CA CYS A 148 11.14 8.97 1.37
C CYS A 148 10.51 10.36 1.25
N THR A 149 10.02 10.67 0.06
CA THR A 149 9.08 11.77 -0.17
C THR A 149 7.69 11.18 -0.29
N VAL A 150 6.73 11.75 0.43
CA VAL A 150 5.32 11.36 0.42
C VAL A 150 4.48 12.52 -0.08
N ALA A 151 3.67 12.29 -1.10
CA ALA A 151 2.68 13.24 -1.57
C ALA A 151 1.29 12.83 -1.05
N GLY A 152 0.47 13.80 -0.64
CA GLY A 152 -0.89 13.55 -0.16
C GLY A 152 -1.60 14.85 0.24
N PRO A 153 -2.69 14.76 1.01
CA PRO A 153 -3.51 15.90 1.43
C PRO A 153 -2.76 17.00 2.19
N ALA A 154 -1.80 16.63 3.04
CA ALA A 154 -0.92 17.56 3.78
C ALA A 154 0.22 18.14 2.91
N GLY A 155 0.13 18.00 1.58
CA GLY A 155 1.16 18.42 0.64
C GLY A 155 2.31 17.41 0.50
N VAL A 156 3.45 17.88 0.00
CA VAL A 156 4.65 17.05 -0.17
C VAL A 156 5.48 17.09 1.11
N LEU A 157 5.72 15.92 1.69
CA LEU A 157 6.49 15.73 2.91
C LEU A 157 7.75 14.93 2.63
N ARG A 158 8.84 15.28 3.30
CA ARG A 158 10.11 14.55 3.28
C ARG A 158 10.36 13.94 4.64
N PHE A 159 10.50 12.62 4.67
CA PHE A 159 10.87 11.87 5.86
C PHE A 159 12.23 11.22 5.66
N ASP A 160 13.16 11.42 6.60
CA ASP A 160 14.47 10.76 6.62
C ASP A 160 14.71 10.17 8.01
N VAL A 161 15.26 8.94 8.06
CA VAL A 161 15.72 8.27 9.27
C VAL A 161 17.20 7.91 9.15
N ALA A 162 17.97 8.28 10.17
CA ALA A 162 19.35 7.88 10.34
C ALA A 162 19.44 6.77 11.39
N VAL A 163 20.07 5.66 11.01
CA VAL A 163 20.22 4.46 11.84
C VAL A 163 21.70 4.20 12.04
N GLN A 164 22.13 4.11 13.29
CA GLN A 164 23.40 3.48 13.63
C GLN A 164 23.21 1.97 13.56
N ALA A 165 24.12 1.29 12.87
CA ALA A 165 24.12 -0.17 12.73
C ALA A 165 25.23 -0.85 13.54
N GLU A 166 26.32 -0.13 13.80
CA GLU A 166 27.46 -0.59 14.59
C GLU A 166 27.82 0.47 15.64
N PRO A 167 28.21 0.10 16.87
CA PRO A 167 28.32 -1.28 17.39
C PRO A 167 26.97 -1.95 17.68
N GLU A 168 25.91 -1.16 17.81
CA GLU A 168 24.55 -1.65 18.07
C GLU A 168 23.56 -0.91 17.17
N LEU A 169 22.48 -1.60 16.85
CA LEU A 169 21.41 -1.10 16.00
C LEU A 169 20.51 -0.14 16.79
N ARG A 170 20.45 1.14 16.38
CA ARG A 170 19.58 2.16 17.01
C ARG A 170 19.28 3.33 16.07
N VAL A 171 18.12 3.94 16.24
CA VAL A 171 17.74 5.21 15.60
C VAL A 171 18.57 6.32 16.24
N VAL A 172 19.33 7.05 15.44
CA VAL A 172 20.09 8.21 15.92
C VAL A 172 19.40 9.54 15.63
N GLY A 173 18.51 9.54 14.65
CA GLY A 173 17.66 10.69 14.38
C GLY A 173 16.67 10.46 13.24
N GLU A 174 15.54 11.12 13.35
CA GLU A 174 14.48 11.21 12.35
C GLU A 174 14.27 12.68 12.00
N ARG A 175 13.83 12.93 10.78
CA ARG A 175 13.43 14.26 10.34
C ARG A 175 12.21 14.17 9.44
N LEU A 176 11.14 14.86 9.81
CA LEU A 176 9.99 15.13 8.96
C LEU A 176 9.99 16.61 8.61
N SER A 177 9.95 16.91 7.32
CA SER A 177 9.92 18.28 6.80
C SER A 177 8.85 18.46 5.75
N ALA A 178 8.22 19.63 5.76
CA ALA A 178 7.33 20.07 4.69
C ALA A 178 8.13 20.46 3.43
N HIS A 179 7.47 20.56 2.29
CA HIS A 179 8.08 21.01 1.03
C HIS A 179 8.71 22.41 1.14
N SER A 180 8.16 23.27 2.00
CA SER A 180 8.70 24.60 2.32
C SER A 180 10.07 24.56 3.01
N GLY A 181 10.53 23.39 3.46
CA GLY A 181 11.76 23.21 4.23
C GLY A 181 11.56 23.30 5.75
N GLU A 182 10.35 23.67 6.18
CA GLU A 182 9.98 23.68 7.60
C GLU A 182 10.11 22.29 8.21
N THR A 183 10.66 22.19 9.42
CA THR A 183 10.85 20.92 10.12
C THR A 183 9.73 20.71 11.13
N LEU A 184 8.88 19.72 10.87
CA LEU A 184 7.72 19.38 11.69
C LEU A 184 8.10 18.51 12.88
N LEU A 185 8.97 17.53 12.64
CA LEU A 185 9.52 16.62 13.64
C LEU A 185 11.02 16.46 13.41
N SER A 186 11.78 16.49 14.50
CA SER A 186 13.17 16.04 14.50
C SER A 186 13.48 15.24 15.75
N THR A 187 14.23 14.16 15.60
CA THR A 187 14.75 13.39 16.74
C THR A 187 16.27 13.37 16.73
N ALA A 188 16.85 13.33 17.93
CA ALA A 188 18.29 13.26 18.11
C ALA A 188 18.64 12.38 19.31
N LEU A 189 19.59 11.46 19.11
CA LEU A 189 20.24 10.78 20.21
C LEU A 189 21.15 11.76 20.96
N ARG A 190 20.74 12.18 22.16
CA ARG A 190 21.47 13.14 23.01
C ARG A 190 22.41 12.45 23.99
N ASP A 191 21.98 11.33 24.56
CA ASP A 191 22.72 10.55 25.54
C ASP A 191 22.86 9.11 25.05
N PRO A 192 24.02 8.73 24.46
CA PRO A 192 24.25 7.38 23.96
C PRO A 192 24.21 6.27 25.02
N ALA A 193 24.30 6.61 26.31
CA ALA A 193 24.18 5.66 27.42
C ALA A 193 22.72 5.27 27.70
N ARG A 194 21.75 5.99 27.12
CA ARG A 194 20.32 5.70 27.26
C ARG A 194 19.76 5.10 25.97
N ARG A 195 18.83 4.16 26.13
CA ARG A 195 18.01 3.58 25.05
C ARG A 195 16.85 4.50 24.69
N ALA A 196 17.15 5.75 24.35
CA ALA A 196 16.14 6.75 24.03
C ALA A 196 16.66 7.91 23.17
N VAL A 197 15.81 8.37 22.26
CA VAL A 197 16.00 9.61 21.50
C VAL A 197 15.12 10.74 22.03
N ALA A 198 15.63 11.97 21.94
CA ALA A 198 14.86 13.16 22.23
C ALA A 198 14.16 13.62 20.95
N ALA A 199 12.83 13.66 20.97
CA ALA A 199 12.00 14.13 19.87
C ALA A 199 11.54 15.56 20.15
N THR A 200 11.84 16.47 19.24
CA THR A 200 11.37 17.85 19.25
C THR A 200 10.38 18.05 18.12
N CYS A 201 9.28 18.73 18.41
CA CYS A 201 8.26 19.08 17.43
C CYS A 201 8.18 20.61 17.31
N PRO A 202 9.06 21.26 16.53
CA PRO A 202 9.10 22.71 16.43
C PRO A 202 7.78 23.31 15.94
N ALA A 203 7.07 22.57 15.09
CA ALA A 203 5.77 22.97 14.58
C ALA A 203 4.74 23.13 15.72
N ALA A 204 4.76 22.27 16.75
CA ALA A 204 3.72 22.17 17.78
C ALA A 204 3.88 23.12 19.00
N GLY A 205 4.50 24.29 18.84
CA GLY A 205 4.69 25.28 19.93
C GLY A 205 6.04 25.19 20.66
N PRO A 206 6.21 25.79 21.86
CA PRO A 206 7.51 25.93 22.54
C PRO A 206 8.16 24.58 22.84
N SER A 207 8.95 24.09 21.88
CA SER A 207 9.81 22.90 21.86
C SER A 207 9.51 21.85 22.93
N ARG A 208 8.32 21.24 22.88
CA ARG A 208 8.01 20.06 23.71
C ARG A 208 8.98 18.95 23.31
N THR A 209 9.86 18.59 24.24
CA THR A 209 10.81 17.50 24.04
C THR A 209 10.20 16.22 24.62
N LEU A 210 9.93 15.25 23.76
CA LEU A 210 9.45 13.93 24.12
C LEU A 210 10.61 12.95 24.19
N ARG A 211 10.55 12.00 25.12
CA ARG A 211 11.52 10.90 25.18
C ARG A 211 10.90 9.67 24.52
N MET A 212 11.53 9.21 23.46
CA MET A 212 11.07 8.10 22.62
C MET A 212 12.10 6.97 22.66
N PRO A 213 11.70 5.70 22.50
CA PRO A 213 12.65 4.60 22.37
C PRO A 213 13.52 4.77 21.11
N ASP A 214 14.75 4.25 21.14
CA ASP A 214 15.70 4.31 20.02
C ASP A 214 15.72 3.04 19.17
N ASP A 215 14.87 2.06 19.47
CA ASP A 215 14.75 0.78 18.74
C ASP A 215 13.65 0.79 17.66
N ARG A 216 12.86 1.87 17.55
CA ARG A 216 11.74 2.03 16.60
C ARG A 216 11.56 3.49 16.23
N LEU A 217 10.80 3.76 15.17
CA LEU A 217 10.53 5.12 14.74
C LEU A 217 9.66 5.87 15.75
N THR A 218 9.98 7.14 15.99
CA THR A 218 9.13 8.09 16.71
C THR A 218 7.86 8.39 15.92
N LEU A 219 7.98 8.44 14.58
CA LEU A 219 6.90 8.80 13.67
C LEU A 219 5.56 8.07 13.96
N PRO A 220 5.47 6.72 13.97
CA PRO A 220 4.21 6.01 14.26
C PRO A 220 3.78 6.09 15.73
N LEU A 221 4.67 6.45 16.66
CA LEU A 221 4.37 6.56 18.09
C LEU A 221 3.86 7.95 18.49
N LEU A 222 4.05 8.95 17.64
CA LEU A 222 3.74 10.34 17.97
C LEU A 222 2.25 10.59 18.28
N PRO A 223 1.28 9.98 17.56
CA PRO A 223 -0.14 10.11 17.90
C PRO A 223 -0.51 9.60 19.30
N LEU A 224 0.31 8.74 19.91
CA LEU A 224 0.11 8.26 21.28
C LEU A 224 0.65 9.24 22.35
N ARG A 225 1.35 10.29 21.94
CA ARG A 225 2.06 11.22 22.83
C ARG A 225 1.61 12.68 22.70
N VAL A 226 0.99 13.04 21.58
CA VAL A 226 0.50 14.38 21.25
C VAL A 226 -1.02 14.32 21.15
N ALA A 227 -1.70 15.23 21.83
CA ALA A 227 -3.16 15.17 21.97
C ALA A 227 -3.91 15.71 20.74
N GLY A 228 -3.28 16.56 19.92
CA GLY A 228 -3.94 17.17 18.75
C GLY A 228 -4.92 18.28 19.13
N THR A 229 -4.67 18.93 20.25
CA THR A 229 -5.58 19.93 20.84
C THR A 229 -5.35 21.33 20.30
N THR A 230 -4.15 21.62 19.78
CA THR A 230 -3.84 22.89 19.14
C THR A 230 -3.81 22.74 17.61
N PRO A 231 -4.06 23.81 16.84
CA PRO A 231 -3.95 23.79 15.38
C PRO A 231 -2.57 23.29 14.90
N GLU A 232 -1.52 23.66 15.63
CA GLU A 232 -0.15 23.24 15.30
C GLU A 232 0.09 21.74 15.55
N GLU A 233 -0.46 21.21 16.65
CA GLU A 233 -0.43 19.77 16.92
C GLU A 233 -1.21 19.00 15.84
N GLN A 234 -2.34 19.54 15.37
CA GLN A 234 -3.15 18.94 14.31
C GLN A 234 -2.38 18.86 13.00
N VAL A 235 -1.74 19.95 12.55
CA VAL A 235 -0.91 19.96 11.33
C VAL A 235 0.22 18.92 11.41
N LEU A 236 0.86 18.80 12.58
CA LEU A 236 1.88 17.77 12.79
C LEU A 236 1.31 16.36 12.70
N LEU A 237 0.18 16.09 13.35
CA LEU A 237 -0.46 14.77 13.34
C LEU A 237 -0.98 14.40 11.94
N GLU A 238 -1.54 15.33 11.19
CA GLU A 238 -1.94 15.13 9.79
C GLU A 238 -0.74 14.77 8.90
N ALA A 239 0.38 15.47 9.07
CA ALA A 239 1.61 15.17 8.32
C ALA A 239 2.19 13.79 8.69
N VAL A 240 2.14 13.43 9.97
CA VAL A 240 2.57 12.12 10.47
C VAL A 240 1.67 11.01 9.94
N GLU A 241 0.35 11.20 10.02
CA GLU A 241 -0.64 10.26 9.51
C GLU A 241 -0.41 10.01 8.02
N GLN A 242 -0.21 11.06 7.22
CA GLN A 242 0.05 10.94 5.79
C GLN A 242 1.26 10.02 5.50
N VAL A 243 2.37 10.20 6.20
CA VAL A 243 3.57 9.36 5.99
C VAL A 243 3.33 7.93 6.47
N VAL A 244 2.71 7.75 7.64
CA VAL A 244 2.40 6.41 8.19
C VAL A 244 1.45 5.66 7.26
N VAL A 245 0.38 6.28 6.78
CA VAL A 245 -0.59 5.67 5.86
C VAL A 245 0.08 5.24 4.55
N ALA A 246 0.97 6.07 4.01
CA ALA A 246 1.73 5.75 2.80
C ALA A 246 2.69 4.55 2.99
N LEU A 247 3.27 4.39 4.19
CA LEU A 247 4.21 3.31 4.50
C LEU A 247 3.55 2.00 4.97
N ARG A 248 2.36 2.05 5.59
CA ARG A 248 1.65 0.83 6.04
C ARG A 248 1.07 0.02 4.86
N SER A 249 0.74 0.69 3.76
CA SER A 249 0.10 0.07 2.59
C SER A 249 1.11 -0.56 1.60
N VAL A 250 2.08 -1.34 2.06
CA VAL A 250 3.15 -1.92 1.20
C VAL A 250 3.16 -3.45 1.27
N PHE A 251 3.11 -4.11 0.11
CA PHE A 251 3.20 -5.57 -0.03
C PHE A 251 4.42 -5.97 -0.86
N ALA A 252 5.40 -6.61 -0.23
CA ALA A 252 6.49 -7.27 -0.94
C ALA A 252 6.01 -8.59 -1.54
N CYS A 253 6.03 -8.68 -2.87
CA CYS A 253 5.62 -9.84 -3.64
C CYS A 253 6.81 -10.40 -4.43
N ALA A 254 7.24 -11.60 -4.05
CA ALA A 254 8.28 -12.36 -4.73
C ALA A 254 7.79 -13.80 -4.94
N PRO A 255 6.90 -14.07 -5.91
CA PRO A 255 6.33 -15.39 -6.09
C PRO A 255 7.42 -16.44 -6.31
N MET A 256 7.37 -17.54 -5.57
CA MET A 256 8.36 -18.62 -5.67
C MET A 256 7.71 -19.88 -6.24
N PRO A 257 7.79 -20.14 -7.57
CA PRO A 257 7.13 -21.29 -8.20
C PRO A 257 7.35 -22.62 -7.47
N ALA A 258 8.58 -22.89 -7.03
CA ALA A 258 8.92 -24.10 -6.27
C ALA A 258 8.07 -24.31 -5.00
N ARG A 259 7.64 -23.21 -4.34
CA ARG A 259 6.78 -23.26 -3.13
C ARG A 259 5.29 -23.18 -3.45
N MET A 260 4.92 -22.67 -4.61
CA MET A 260 3.52 -22.51 -5.04
C MET A 260 2.90 -23.81 -5.54
N ARG A 261 3.73 -24.79 -5.92
CA ARG A 261 3.30 -26.08 -6.46
C ARG A 261 2.76 -27.03 -5.40
N GLN A 262 3.04 -26.83 -4.12
CA GLN A 262 2.59 -27.77 -3.09
C GLN A 262 1.12 -27.53 -2.73
N PRO A 263 0.29 -28.57 -2.57
CA PRO A 263 -1.01 -28.43 -1.94
C PRO A 263 -0.87 -27.78 -0.57
N VAL A 264 -1.81 -26.90 -0.23
CA VAL A 264 -1.77 -26.12 1.01
C VAL A 264 -3.02 -26.38 1.84
N THR A 265 -2.89 -26.21 3.15
CA THR A 265 -4.04 -26.26 4.06
C THR A 265 -5.00 -25.12 3.75
N ALA A 266 -6.29 -25.41 3.56
CA ALA A 266 -7.33 -24.40 3.46
C ALA A 266 -7.49 -23.70 4.82
N ARG A 267 -7.04 -22.44 4.95
CA ARG A 267 -6.97 -21.75 6.26
C ARG A 267 -7.49 -20.31 6.24
N ASP A 268 -8.29 -19.94 5.23
CA ASP A 268 -8.78 -18.57 5.00
C ASP A 268 -7.70 -17.51 5.21
N GLY A 269 -6.47 -17.87 4.82
CA GLY A 269 -5.29 -17.05 5.07
C GLY A 269 -5.16 -15.91 4.07
N ARG A 270 -4.43 -14.87 4.46
CA ARG A 270 -3.99 -13.82 3.53
C ARG A 270 -2.84 -14.34 2.65
N LEU A 271 -2.75 -13.86 1.41
CA LEU A 271 -1.66 -14.22 0.48
C LEU A 271 -0.32 -13.77 1.05
N ARG A 272 0.65 -14.69 1.08
CA ARG A 272 2.01 -14.44 1.54
C ARG A 272 2.86 -13.85 0.41
N GLY A 273 3.92 -13.12 0.76
CA GLY A 273 4.82 -12.51 -0.22
C GLY A 273 5.48 -13.51 -1.17
N ASP A 274 5.76 -14.74 -0.72
CA ASP A 274 6.29 -15.83 -1.56
C ASP A 274 5.21 -16.57 -2.37
N CYS A 275 3.95 -16.18 -2.21
CA CYS A 275 2.77 -16.75 -2.85
C CYS A 275 2.57 -18.26 -2.63
N ARG A 276 3.23 -18.86 -1.63
CA ARG A 276 3.15 -20.32 -1.39
C ARG A 276 1.73 -20.83 -1.11
N ASN A 277 0.84 -19.98 -0.62
CA ASN A 277 -0.56 -20.29 -0.36
C ASN A 277 -1.52 -19.85 -1.47
N LEU A 278 -1.03 -19.70 -2.71
CA LEU A 278 -1.85 -19.26 -3.85
C LEU A 278 -3.14 -20.08 -4.01
N ALA A 279 -3.08 -21.42 -3.89
CA ALA A 279 -4.25 -22.27 -4.05
C ALA A 279 -5.37 -21.99 -3.02
N ASP A 280 -5.02 -21.74 -1.76
CA ASP A 280 -6.01 -21.36 -0.72
C ASP A 280 -6.64 -19.99 -1.02
N VAL A 281 -5.84 -19.03 -1.48
CA VAL A 281 -6.33 -17.70 -1.82
C VAL A 281 -7.21 -17.72 -3.08
N LEU A 282 -6.89 -18.58 -4.06
CA LEU A 282 -7.75 -18.82 -5.23
C LEU A 282 -9.10 -19.39 -4.82
N ARG A 283 -9.12 -20.40 -3.93
CA ARG A 283 -10.36 -20.97 -3.36
C ARG A 283 -11.22 -19.88 -2.74
N ARG A 284 -10.64 -19.13 -1.80
CA ARG A 284 -11.30 -18.06 -1.06
C ARG A 284 -11.81 -16.95 -1.99
N THR A 285 -10.99 -16.52 -2.94
CA THR A 285 -11.39 -15.46 -3.89
C THR A 285 -12.53 -15.92 -4.80
N GLY A 286 -12.52 -17.18 -5.22
CA GLY A 286 -13.62 -17.78 -5.98
C GLY A 286 -14.94 -17.81 -5.22
N SER A 287 -14.91 -18.12 -3.91
CA SER A 287 -16.12 -18.17 -3.08
C SER A 287 -16.60 -16.78 -2.61
N GLU A 288 -15.69 -15.86 -2.30
CA GLU A 288 -16.05 -14.57 -1.69
C GLU A 288 -16.31 -13.45 -2.71
N CYS A 289 -15.71 -13.50 -3.91
CA CYS A 289 -15.79 -12.37 -4.84
C CYS A 289 -15.69 -12.81 -6.31
N GLY A 290 -16.82 -13.24 -6.89
CA GLY A 290 -16.92 -13.67 -8.29
C GLY A 290 -16.39 -12.64 -9.30
N THR A 291 -16.60 -11.33 -9.07
CA THR A 291 -16.07 -10.28 -9.94
C THR A 291 -14.54 -10.25 -9.96
N ARG A 292 -13.89 -10.41 -8.80
CA ARG A 292 -12.42 -10.43 -8.71
C ARG A 292 -11.87 -11.70 -9.34
N HIS A 293 -12.53 -12.83 -9.08
CA HIS A 293 -12.18 -14.11 -9.69
C HIS A 293 -12.28 -14.05 -11.22
N ALA A 294 -13.36 -13.49 -11.77
CA ALA A 294 -13.54 -13.30 -13.21
C ALA A 294 -12.47 -12.37 -13.82
N ALA A 295 -12.10 -11.28 -13.12
CA ALA A 295 -11.03 -10.39 -13.56
C ALA A 295 -9.66 -11.09 -13.58
N LEU A 296 -9.39 -11.97 -12.60
CA LEU A 296 -8.18 -12.79 -12.59
C LEU A 296 -8.17 -13.78 -13.75
N LEU A 297 -9.27 -14.48 -13.98
CA LEU A 297 -9.41 -15.41 -15.09
C LEU A 297 -9.21 -14.70 -16.44
N ALA A 298 -9.76 -13.49 -16.61
CA ALA A 298 -9.53 -12.68 -17.80
C ALA A 298 -8.04 -12.33 -17.99
N ALA A 299 -7.35 -11.90 -16.93
CA ALA A 299 -5.91 -11.63 -17.00
C ALA A 299 -5.10 -12.90 -17.34
N VAL A 300 -5.46 -14.06 -16.77
CA VAL A 300 -4.81 -15.34 -17.06
C VAL A 300 -5.06 -15.79 -18.50
N ARG A 301 -6.25 -15.58 -19.06
CA ARG A 301 -6.53 -15.80 -20.49
C ARG A 301 -5.65 -14.93 -21.39
N GLU A 302 -5.40 -13.70 -20.99
CA GLU A 302 -4.52 -12.78 -21.72
C GLU A 302 -3.04 -13.17 -21.60
N GLY A 303 -2.59 -13.69 -20.45
CA GLY A 303 -1.18 -13.98 -20.18
C GLY A 303 -0.71 -15.42 -20.42
N CYS A 304 -1.58 -16.42 -20.36
CA CYS A 304 -1.21 -17.81 -20.63
C CYS A 304 -1.27 -18.15 -22.12
N ALA A 305 -0.44 -19.13 -22.52
CA ALA A 305 -0.53 -19.72 -23.84
C ALA A 305 -1.75 -20.65 -23.95
N GLY A 306 -2.39 -20.64 -25.11
CA GLY A 306 -3.62 -21.40 -25.36
C GLY A 306 -4.87 -20.84 -24.65
N PRO A 307 -6.06 -21.31 -25.04
CA PRO A 307 -7.31 -20.85 -24.45
C PRO A 307 -7.48 -21.41 -23.03
N VAL A 308 -7.78 -20.54 -22.07
CA VAL A 308 -8.03 -20.89 -20.67
C VAL A 308 -9.52 -20.81 -20.39
N ALA A 309 -10.14 -21.94 -20.07
CA ALA A 309 -11.55 -22.01 -19.72
C ALA A 309 -11.76 -21.52 -18.28
N GLU A 310 -10.95 -22.01 -17.33
CA GLU A 310 -11.14 -21.76 -15.90
C GLU A 310 -9.81 -21.78 -15.12
N LEU A 311 -9.80 -21.12 -13.96
CA LEU A 311 -8.75 -21.22 -12.95
C LEU A 311 -9.45 -21.38 -11.59
N ARG A 312 -9.29 -22.50 -10.91
CA ARG A 312 -9.99 -22.78 -9.64
C ARG A 312 -9.10 -23.49 -8.63
N ALA A 313 -9.60 -23.67 -7.43
CA ALA A 313 -8.99 -24.56 -6.44
C ALA A 313 -9.87 -25.79 -6.25
N GLU A 314 -9.27 -26.94 -6.00
CA GLU A 314 -9.96 -28.20 -5.73
C GLU A 314 -9.33 -28.95 -4.54
N PRO A 315 -10.10 -29.83 -3.88
CA PRO A 315 -9.59 -30.71 -2.84
C PRO A 315 -8.39 -31.54 -3.30
N ALA A 316 -7.36 -31.61 -2.44
CA ALA A 316 -6.14 -32.39 -2.65
C ALA A 316 -5.96 -33.49 -1.58
N GLY A 317 -7.04 -33.83 -0.88
CA GLY A 317 -7.07 -34.87 0.15
C GLY A 317 -6.91 -34.35 1.59
N PRO A 318 -6.88 -35.27 2.58
CA PRO A 318 -6.75 -34.91 3.98
C PRO A 318 -5.35 -34.36 4.28
N GLY A 319 -5.29 -33.28 5.05
CA GLY A 319 -4.03 -32.73 5.56
C GLY A 319 -3.54 -33.45 6.81
N ARG A 320 -2.43 -32.96 7.36
CA ARG A 320 -1.89 -33.48 8.62
C ARG A 320 -2.66 -32.86 9.80
N GLY A 321 -3.48 -33.65 10.47
CA GLY A 321 -4.29 -33.25 11.62
C GLY A 321 -5.79 -33.51 11.41
N GLN A 322 -6.59 -33.39 12.47
CA GLN A 322 -8.01 -33.81 12.47
C GLN A 322 -8.95 -32.92 11.62
N GLU A 323 -8.53 -31.73 11.16
CA GLU A 323 -9.48 -30.74 10.59
C GLU A 323 -8.96 -29.92 9.38
N SER A 324 -7.82 -30.22 8.78
CA SER A 324 -7.28 -29.39 7.68
C SER A 324 -7.35 -30.13 6.34
N GLU A 325 -8.33 -29.81 5.50
CA GLU A 325 -8.34 -30.23 4.10
C GLU A 325 -7.20 -29.53 3.32
N LEU A 326 -6.52 -30.28 2.46
CA LEU A 326 -5.57 -29.70 1.52
C LEU A 326 -6.28 -29.27 0.26
N VAL A 327 -5.83 -28.16 -0.32
CA VAL A 327 -6.35 -27.64 -1.57
C VAL A 327 -5.20 -27.39 -2.54
N ARG A 328 -5.46 -27.64 -3.81
CA ARG A 328 -4.54 -27.37 -4.93
C ARG A 328 -5.24 -26.49 -5.95
N GLY A 329 -4.46 -25.66 -6.63
CA GLY A 329 -4.97 -24.86 -7.74
C GLY A 329 -4.93 -25.66 -9.05
N VAL A 330 -5.86 -25.37 -9.94
CA VAL A 330 -6.00 -26.03 -11.24
C VAL A 330 -6.37 -25.03 -12.30
N LEU A 331 -5.66 -25.08 -13.42
CA LEU A 331 -5.95 -24.32 -14.63
C LEU A 331 -6.57 -25.26 -15.67
N VAL A 332 -7.76 -24.93 -16.15
CA VAL A 332 -8.48 -25.70 -17.16
C VAL A 332 -8.34 -25.02 -18.51
N ARG A 333 -7.87 -25.76 -19.52
CA ARG A 333 -7.79 -25.30 -20.90
C ARG A 333 -9.12 -25.54 -21.62
N ASP A 334 -9.36 -24.79 -22.69
CA ASP A 334 -10.54 -24.97 -23.54
C ASP A 334 -10.28 -26.05 -24.61
N ASP A 335 -9.87 -27.23 -24.17
CA ASP A 335 -9.57 -28.40 -24.99
C ASP A 335 -10.40 -29.63 -24.59
N GLY A 336 -11.32 -29.46 -23.62
CA GLY A 336 -12.12 -30.55 -23.05
C GLY A 336 -11.32 -31.52 -22.17
N GLY A 337 -10.04 -31.23 -21.92
CA GLY A 337 -9.15 -32.05 -21.10
C GLY A 337 -9.34 -31.85 -19.59
N PRO A 338 -8.72 -32.71 -18.76
CA PRO A 338 -8.71 -32.51 -17.32
C PRO A 338 -7.96 -31.22 -16.96
N GLY A 339 -8.36 -30.60 -15.85
CA GLY A 339 -7.66 -29.43 -15.35
C GLY A 339 -6.20 -29.74 -14.99
N THR A 340 -5.29 -28.87 -15.42
CA THR A 340 -3.85 -28.97 -15.14
C THR A 340 -3.56 -28.41 -13.75
N PRO A 341 -3.03 -29.19 -12.78
CA PRO A 341 -2.58 -28.66 -11.51
C PRO A 341 -1.54 -27.55 -11.66
N LEU A 342 -1.55 -26.60 -10.72
CA LEU A 342 -0.46 -25.62 -10.58
C LEU A 342 0.91 -26.30 -10.42
N GLU A 343 0.94 -27.53 -9.89
CA GLU A 343 2.13 -28.38 -9.78
C GLU A 343 2.86 -28.57 -11.11
N TRP A 344 2.14 -28.54 -12.24
CA TRP A 344 2.67 -28.83 -13.57
C TRP A 344 2.83 -27.59 -14.45
N LEU A 345 2.32 -26.43 -14.02
CA LEU A 345 2.41 -25.20 -14.83
C LEU A 345 3.85 -24.69 -14.95
N GLY A 346 4.14 -23.92 -16.00
CA GLY A 346 5.45 -23.27 -16.16
C GLY A 346 5.72 -22.23 -15.06
N GLU A 347 7.00 -21.92 -14.81
CA GLU A 347 7.35 -20.86 -13.84
C GLU A 347 6.73 -19.51 -14.20
N GLY A 348 6.75 -19.15 -15.50
CA GLY A 348 6.16 -17.92 -16.00
C GLY A 348 4.65 -17.84 -15.72
N GLU A 349 3.91 -18.92 -15.97
CA GLU A 349 2.46 -18.98 -15.71
C GLU A 349 2.14 -18.84 -14.23
N LEU A 350 2.90 -19.51 -13.36
CA LEU A 350 2.73 -19.40 -11.90
C LEU A 350 3.00 -17.98 -11.43
N ARG A 351 4.14 -17.39 -11.84
CA ARG A 351 4.52 -16.03 -11.45
C ARG A 351 3.52 -15.00 -11.97
N PHE A 352 3.12 -15.11 -13.24
CA PHE A 352 2.12 -14.25 -13.84
C PHE A 352 0.79 -14.32 -13.08
N THR A 353 0.29 -15.53 -12.80
CA THR A 353 -0.97 -15.74 -12.07
C THR A 353 -0.92 -15.12 -10.67
N ALA A 354 0.18 -15.32 -9.94
CA ALA A 354 0.35 -14.75 -8.61
C ALA A 354 0.42 -13.22 -8.63
N LEU A 355 1.21 -12.63 -9.54
CA LEU A 355 1.32 -11.18 -9.68
C LEU A 355 -0.01 -10.55 -10.12
N ALA A 356 -0.73 -11.18 -11.06
CA ALA A 356 -2.05 -10.73 -11.50
C ALA A 356 -3.06 -10.75 -10.35
N LEU A 357 -3.09 -11.83 -9.55
CA LEU A 357 -3.93 -11.91 -8.35
C LEU A 357 -3.62 -10.76 -7.40
N VAL A 358 -2.34 -10.51 -7.11
CA VAL A 358 -1.90 -9.44 -6.20
C VAL A 358 -2.38 -8.06 -6.69
N LEU A 359 -2.22 -7.75 -7.98
CA LEU A 359 -2.65 -6.48 -8.56
C LEU A 359 -4.17 -6.29 -8.54
N LEU A 360 -4.93 -7.38 -8.64
CA LEU A 360 -6.41 -7.37 -8.63
C LEU A 360 -7.00 -7.42 -7.21
N THR A 361 -6.18 -7.74 -6.21
CA THR A 361 -6.61 -7.85 -4.82
C THR A 361 -6.24 -6.62 -4.01
N GLY A 362 -7.21 -6.10 -3.26
CA GLY A 362 -6.94 -5.11 -2.21
C GLY A 362 -6.28 -5.74 -0.98
N PRO A 363 -5.88 -4.92 0.00
CA PRO A 363 -5.05 -5.36 1.11
C PRO A 363 -5.76 -6.32 2.09
N GLY A 364 -7.10 -6.46 2.04
CA GLY A 364 -7.84 -7.47 2.80
C GLY A 364 -7.60 -8.93 2.38
N VAL A 365 -7.00 -9.15 1.21
CA VAL A 365 -6.59 -10.49 0.73
C VAL A 365 -5.10 -10.72 0.93
N LEU A 366 -4.30 -9.67 1.03
CA LEU A 366 -2.84 -9.73 1.11
C LEU A 366 -2.38 -9.64 2.56
N SER A 367 -1.27 -10.31 2.89
CA SER A 367 -0.66 -10.26 4.21
C SER A 367 0.07 -8.94 4.43
N VAL A 368 -0.70 -7.85 4.50
CA VAL A 368 -0.27 -6.47 4.69
C VAL A 368 -0.94 -5.92 5.94
N ASP A 369 -0.18 -5.18 6.75
CA ASP A 369 -0.76 -4.42 7.85
C ASP A 369 -1.60 -3.25 7.30
N THR A 370 -2.91 -3.38 7.39
CA THR A 370 -3.87 -2.40 6.91
C THR A 370 -4.21 -1.39 7.99
N VAL A 371 -4.30 -0.10 7.61
CA VAL A 371 -4.85 0.93 8.50
C VAL A 371 -6.38 0.78 8.52
N HIS A 372 -6.93 -0.09 9.36
CA HIS A 372 -8.38 -0.33 9.39
C HIS A 372 -9.22 0.93 9.71
N GLU A 373 -8.59 1.94 10.33
CA GLU A 373 -9.18 3.23 10.70
C GLU A 373 -9.32 4.20 9.52
N VAL A 374 -8.57 3.98 8.43
CA VAL A 374 -8.64 4.81 7.21
C VAL A 374 -9.52 4.11 6.18
N PRO A 375 -10.53 4.77 5.60
CA PRO A 375 -11.38 4.16 4.56
C PRO A 375 -10.54 3.59 3.42
N ALA A 376 -10.88 2.38 2.94
CA ALA A 376 -10.15 1.70 1.86
C ALA A 376 -10.01 2.57 0.59
N ALA A 377 -10.93 3.49 0.35
CA ALA A 377 -10.89 4.47 -0.74
C ALA A 377 -9.72 5.47 -0.64
N ARG A 378 -9.06 5.57 0.52
CA ARG A 378 -7.90 6.46 0.78
C ARG A 378 -6.58 5.69 0.88
N GLN A 379 -6.56 4.38 0.64
CA GLN A 379 -5.35 3.55 0.68
C GLN A 379 -5.00 3.05 -0.72
N ALA A 380 -3.89 3.53 -1.27
CA ALA A 380 -3.29 2.93 -2.45
C ALA A 380 -2.27 1.87 -2.00
N LEU A 381 -2.56 0.60 -2.28
CA LEU A 381 -1.63 -0.50 -2.00
C LEU A 381 -0.39 -0.36 -2.90
N THR A 382 0.81 -0.28 -2.34
CA THR A 382 2.06 -0.37 -3.10
C THR A 382 2.56 -1.81 -3.12
N VAL A 383 2.69 -2.40 -4.32
CA VAL A 383 3.27 -3.72 -4.54
C VAL A 383 4.73 -3.57 -4.93
N LEU A 384 5.62 -4.24 -4.19
CA LEU A 384 7.05 -4.34 -4.50
C LEU A 384 7.31 -5.70 -5.16
N ALA A 385 7.72 -5.72 -6.43
CA ALA A 385 7.90 -6.96 -7.19
C ALA A 385 9.34 -7.14 -7.68
N ASP A 386 10.15 -7.94 -6.98
CA ASP A 386 11.55 -8.16 -7.36
C ASP A 386 11.71 -9.24 -8.44
N GLY A 387 12.40 -8.88 -9.52
CA GLY A 387 12.56 -9.65 -10.75
C GLY A 387 11.21 -10.00 -11.35
N ALA A 388 10.31 -9.01 -11.48
CA ALA A 388 8.91 -9.23 -11.85
C ALA A 388 8.74 -9.97 -13.18
N ASP A 389 9.70 -9.83 -14.10
CA ASP A 389 9.74 -10.52 -15.39
C ASP A 389 10.55 -11.83 -15.42
N ARG A 390 11.10 -12.27 -14.29
CA ARG A 390 11.82 -13.54 -14.20
C ARG A 390 10.92 -14.68 -14.66
N GLY A 391 11.31 -15.36 -15.73
CA GLY A 391 10.56 -16.48 -16.30
C GLY A 391 9.29 -16.10 -17.06
N LEU A 392 8.97 -14.81 -17.19
CA LEU A 392 7.85 -14.34 -18.01
C LEU A 392 8.30 -14.12 -19.45
N ASP A 393 7.43 -14.44 -20.40
CA ASP A 393 7.61 -14.03 -21.80
C ASP A 393 7.15 -12.58 -22.04
N GLY A 394 7.31 -12.10 -23.28
CA GLY A 394 6.93 -10.73 -23.65
C GLY A 394 5.42 -10.47 -23.52
N ARG A 395 4.58 -11.46 -23.83
CA ARG A 395 3.12 -11.34 -23.74
C ARG A 395 2.68 -11.22 -22.28
N GLN A 396 3.26 -12.02 -21.40
CA GLN A 396 3.02 -11.97 -19.95
C GLN A 396 3.49 -10.65 -19.34
N ALA A 397 4.68 -10.18 -19.73
CA ALA A 397 5.19 -8.88 -19.25
C ALA A 397 4.27 -7.72 -19.68
N ALA A 398 3.81 -7.72 -20.94
CA ALA A 398 2.86 -6.72 -21.46
C ALA A 398 1.50 -6.78 -20.75
N GLY A 399 0.92 -7.97 -20.61
CA GLY A 399 -0.33 -8.15 -19.89
C GLY A 399 -0.24 -7.70 -18.43
N LEU A 400 0.87 -8.02 -17.75
CA LEU A 400 1.11 -7.62 -16.37
C LEU A 400 1.23 -6.10 -16.23
N LEU A 401 1.98 -5.44 -17.11
CA LEU A 401 2.17 -4.00 -17.08
C LEU A 401 0.87 -3.25 -17.42
N ALA A 402 0.12 -3.73 -18.40
CA ALA A 402 -1.20 -3.21 -18.74
C ALA A 402 -2.18 -3.36 -17.56
N LEU A 403 -2.19 -4.51 -16.89
CA LEU A 403 -2.99 -4.72 -15.68
C LEU A 403 -2.60 -3.75 -14.57
N ALA A 404 -1.30 -3.63 -14.27
CA ALA A 404 -0.79 -2.72 -13.25
C ALA A 404 -1.20 -1.26 -13.53
N ARG A 405 -1.11 -0.82 -14.78
CA ARG A 405 -1.57 0.51 -15.19
C ARG A 405 -3.05 0.71 -14.96
N ARG A 406 -3.89 -0.22 -15.41
CA ARG A 406 -5.36 -0.14 -15.21
C ARG A 406 -5.71 -0.04 -13.72
N MET A 407 -5.03 -0.80 -12.86
CA MET A 407 -5.29 -0.76 -11.41
C MET A 407 -4.74 0.52 -10.76
N ALA A 408 -3.65 1.07 -11.30
CA ALA A 408 -3.07 2.33 -10.85
C ALA A 408 -3.90 3.55 -11.26
N GLU A 409 -4.48 3.55 -12.46
CA GLU A 409 -5.42 4.58 -12.95
C GLU A 409 -6.69 4.62 -12.09
N ARG A 410 -7.14 3.47 -11.58
CA ARG A 410 -8.23 3.37 -10.59
C ARG A 410 -7.83 3.81 -9.18
N GLY A 411 -6.55 4.12 -8.94
CA GLY A 411 -6.02 4.53 -7.65
C GLY A 411 -5.91 3.43 -6.60
N HIS A 412 -6.12 2.15 -6.98
CA HIS A 412 -6.13 1.04 -6.03
C HIS A 412 -4.72 0.51 -5.73
N VAL A 413 -3.83 0.53 -6.72
CA VAL A 413 -2.52 -0.10 -6.63
C VAL A 413 -1.44 0.82 -7.19
N ARG A 414 -0.27 0.80 -6.57
CA ARG A 414 0.99 1.29 -7.13
C ARG A 414 1.94 0.12 -7.28
N LEU A 415 2.74 0.09 -8.34
CA LEU A 415 3.71 -0.97 -8.58
C LEU A 415 5.12 -0.40 -8.62
N LEU A 416 6.02 -0.97 -7.82
CA LEU A 416 7.46 -0.84 -7.98
C LEU A 416 8.04 -2.22 -8.31
N ALA A 417 8.41 -2.42 -9.57
CA ALA A 417 8.94 -3.68 -10.06
C ALA A 417 10.42 -3.55 -10.43
N THR A 418 11.19 -4.64 -10.35
CA THR A 418 12.53 -4.70 -10.93
C THR A 418 12.55 -5.63 -12.14
N SER A 419 13.39 -5.28 -13.11
CA SER A 419 13.65 -6.01 -14.35
C SER A 419 15.16 -6.05 -14.58
N THR A 420 15.66 -7.08 -15.28
CA THR A 420 17.05 -7.05 -15.78
C THR A 420 17.18 -6.01 -16.90
N ALA A 421 18.42 -5.57 -17.16
CA ALA A 421 18.71 -4.80 -18.37
C ALA A 421 18.26 -5.58 -19.61
N GLY A 422 17.42 -4.98 -20.46
CA GLY A 422 16.81 -5.65 -21.63
C GLY A 422 15.72 -6.68 -21.29
N GLY A 423 15.33 -6.83 -20.03
CA GLY A 423 14.25 -7.71 -19.59
C GLY A 423 12.90 -7.37 -20.26
N ALA A 424 12.00 -8.34 -20.30
CA ALA A 424 10.72 -8.20 -21.01
C ALA A 424 9.90 -7.02 -20.45
N LEU A 425 9.90 -6.85 -19.13
CA LEU A 425 9.16 -5.76 -18.49
C LEU A 425 9.83 -4.40 -18.69
N ALA A 426 11.16 -4.31 -18.69
CA ALA A 426 11.87 -3.07 -19.00
C ALA A 426 11.67 -2.64 -20.47
N ARG A 427 11.73 -3.59 -21.41
CA ARG A 427 11.47 -3.31 -22.84
C ARG A 427 10.05 -2.81 -23.04
N GLU A 428 9.09 -3.47 -22.41
CA GLU A 428 7.69 -3.05 -22.48
C GLU A 428 7.44 -1.69 -21.82
N ALA A 429 8.06 -1.42 -20.66
CA ALA A 429 7.96 -0.11 -20.02
C ALA A 429 8.54 1.01 -20.90
N ALA A 430 9.58 0.72 -21.68
CA ALA A 430 10.16 1.68 -22.62
C ALA A 430 9.28 1.92 -23.85
N SER A 431 8.53 0.92 -24.34
CA SER A 431 7.66 1.04 -25.52
C SER A 431 6.26 1.58 -25.19
N ALA A 432 5.70 1.22 -24.02
CA ALA A 432 4.28 1.38 -23.72
C ALA A 432 3.86 2.75 -23.16
N GLY A 433 4.74 3.77 -23.14
CA GLY A 433 4.44 5.16 -22.75
C GLY A 433 3.53 5.32 -21.52
N GLY A 434 4.09 5.42 -20.31
CA GLY A 434 3.31 5.69 -19.09
C GLY A 434 3.91 5.14 -17.80
N PRO A 435 4.45 3.90 -17.76
CA PRO A 435 5.28 3.44 -16.67
C PRO A 435 6.54 4.30 -16.55
N LEU A 436 6.93 4.64 -15.32
CA LEU A 436 8.20 5.31 -15.05
C LEU A 436 9.32 4.27 -15.11
N LEU A 437 10.18 4.35 -16.13
CA LEU A 437 11.37 3.52 -16.23
C LEU A 437 12.55 4.25 -15.58
N VAL A 438 13.21 3.60 -14.60
CA VAL A 438 14.39 4.15 -13.92
C VAL A 438 15.57 3.20 -14.08
N ASP A 439 16.63 3.66 -14.75
CA ASP A 439 17.87 2.90 -14.88
C ASP A 439 18.83 3.22 -13.73
N LEU A 440 19.25 2.19 -12.99
CA LEU A 440 20.21 2.30 -11.89
C LEU A 440 21.66 1.98 -12.30
N GLY A 441 21.89 1.61 -13.56
CA GLY A 441 23.22 1.34 -14.12
C GLY A 441 24.00 2.58 -14.55
N GLY A 442 23.34 3.74 -14.60
CA GLY A 442 23.88 5.04 -15.01
C GLY A 442 24.36 5.95 -13.89
#